data_AF-A0A381XWK7-F1
#
_entry.id   AF-A0A381XWK7-F1
#
_cell.length_a   1.000
_cell.length_b   1.000
_cell.length_c   1.000
_cell.angle_alpha   90.00
_cell.angle_beta   90.00
_cell.angle_gamma   90.00
#
_symmetry.space_group_name_H-M   'P 1'
#
loop_
_entity.id
_entity.type
_entity.pdbx_description
1 polymer ?
#
loop_
_entity_poly.entity_id
_entity_poly.type
_entity_poly.pdbx_seq_one_letter_code
_entity_poly.pdbx_strand_id
1 'polypeptide(L)'
;MKRVYKDGVRSEVKYFTGYEVEKTPALGMDTLFVVGSQPLEDIIKKAEGGWIHHIYLGANQSFQVDLLQNHPGEIKKWNDIVIGLLEKDYWVTLDYDIKYHGWILQNEYNDYERFISQISIKLPSIDQLNYNACIKIDDKDFNASNPGVWIHQIHDLKDRSKFTNWSEYENDDPIEVDK
;
A
#
# COMPACT_ATOMS: atom_id res chain seq x y z
N MET A 1 14.04 4.26 3.00
CA MET A 1 13.61 5.09 4.16
C MET A 1 14.25 4.53 5.41
N LYS A 2 14.68 5.36 6.38
CA LYS A 2 15.11 4.85 7.71
C LYS A 2 13.85 4.57 8.53
N ARG A 3 13.71 3.35 9.08
CA ARG A 3 12.58 2.95 9.93
C ARG A 3 13.11 2.38 11.24
N VAL A 4 12.37 2.60 12.32
CA VAL A 4 12.63 2.03 13.65
C VAL A 4 11.95 0.67 13.71
N TYR A 5 12.71 -0.36 14.03
CA TYR A 5 12.25 -1.72 14.26
C TYR A 5 12.57 -2.10 15.72
N LYS A 6 12.05 -3.24 16.20
CA LYS A 6 12.31 -3.68 17.59
C LYS A 6 13.79 -3.83 17.93
N ASP A 7 14.63 -4.13 16.95
CA ASP A 7 16.07 -4.34 17.11
C ASP A 7 16.94 -3.12 16.72
N GLY A 8 16.32 -1.99 16.36
CA GLY A 8 16.99 -0.73 16.07
C GLY A 8 16.59 -0.08 14.73
N VAL A 9 17.42 0.86 14.26
CA VAL A 9 17.16 1.60 13.00
C VAL A 9 17.86 0.91 11.84
N ARG A 10 17.11 0.47 10.83
CA ARG A 10 17.65 -0.15 9.60
C ARG A 10 17.21 0.64 8.36
N SER A 11 18.07 0.68 7.33
CA SER A 11 17.81 1.40 6.07
C SER A 11 17.42 0.51 4.88
N GLU A 12 17.65 -0.82 4.98
CA GLU A 12 17.51 -1.77 3.86
C GLU A 12 16.83 -3.08 4.28
N VAL A 13 15.66 -2.97 4.91
CA VAL A 13 14.84 -4.15 5.23
C VAL A 13 13.96 -4.48 4.02
N LYS A 14 14.09 -5.70 3.48
CA LYS A 14 13.27 -6.19 2.37
C LYS A 14 11.91 -6.73 2.85
N TYR A 15 11.91 -7.32 4.05
CA TYR A 15 10.75 -7.96 4.66
C TYR A 15 10.74 -7.72 6.16
N PHE A 16 9.56 -7.47 6.70
CA PHE A 16 9.32 -7.42 8.14
C PHE A 16 7.88 -7.81 8.42
N THR A 17 7.62 -8.22 9.65
CA THR A 17 6.29 -8.64 10.11
C THR A 17 5.82 -7.76 11.24
N GLY A 18 4.51 -7.59 11.33
CA GLY A 18 3.85 -6.83 12.39
C GLY A 18 2.34 -6.92 12.23
N TYR A 19 1.62 -6.23 13.10
CA TYR A 19 0.18 -6.03 12.92
C TYR A 19 -0.06 -4.87 11.97
N GLU A 20 -1.02 -5.01 11.06
CA GLU A 20 -1.48 -3.88 10.25
C GLU A 20 -2.14 -2.83 11.17
N VAL A 21 -1.69 -1.58 11.09
CA VAL A 21 -2.13 -0.49 11.99
C VAL A 21 -2.95 0.58 11.28
N GLU A 22 -2.90 0.64 9.94
CA GLU A 22 -3.69 1.56 9.13
C GLU A 22 -5.15 1.12 9.14
N LYS A 23 -6.08 2.08 9.12
CA LYS A 23 -7.52 1.82 9.30
C LYS A 23 -8.18 1.28 8.01
N THR A 24 -7.57 0.25 7.43
CA THR A 24 -8.02 -0.51 6.25
C THR A 24 -8.83 -1.74 6.68
N PRO A 25 -9.44 -2.50 5.74
CA PRO A 25 -10.06 -3.79 6.07
C PRO A 25 -9.12 -4.82 6.70
N ALA A 26 -7.79 -4.65 6.53
CA ALA A 26 -6.79 -5.54 7.10
C ALA A 26 -6.31 -5.14 8.50
N LEU A 27 -6.87 -4.09 9.12
CA LEU A 27 -6.50 -3.61 10.45
C LEU A 27 -6.41 -4.76 11.48
N GLY A 28 -5.26 -4.89 12.14
CA GLY A 28 -4.99 -5.88 13.17
C GLY A 28 -4.63 -7.27 12.67
N MET A 29 -4.54 -7.50 11.35
CA MET A 29 -4.07 -8.78 10.81
C MET A 29 -2.55 -8.91 10.97
N ASP A 30 -2.10 -10.12 11.29
CA ASP A 30 -0.69 -10.51 11.18
C ASP A 30 -0.23 -10.39 9.72
N THR A 31 0.70 -9.47 9.49
CA THR A 31 1.02 -8.94 8.17
C THR A 31 2.49 -9.13 7.84
N LEU A 32 2.76 -9.61 6.63
CA LEU A 32 4.08 -9.55 6.01
C LEU A 32 4.18 -8.28 5.16
N PHE A 33 5.05 -7.37 5.56
CA PHE A 33 5.35 -6.15 4.82
C PHE A 33 6.49 -6.38 3.86
N VAL A 34 6.27 -6.05 2.58
CA VAL A 34 7.21 -6.30 1.49
C VAL A 34 7.68 -4.98 0.89
N VAL A 35 8.99 -4.75 0.93
CA VAL A 35 9.63 -3.55 0.36
C VAL A 35 10.14 -3.87 -1.04
N GLY A 36 9.64 -3.11 -2.01
CA GLY A 36 9.94 -3.25 -3.43
C GLY A 36 9.28 -4.48 -4.04
N SER A 37 9.60 -4.74 -5.30
CA SER A 37 9.12 -5.92 -6.02
C SER A 37 10.01 -7.12 -5.70
N GLN A 38 9.54 -7.99 -4.81
CA GLN A 38 10.24 -9.24 -4.46
C GLN A 38 9.65 -10.45 -5.21
N PRO A 39 10.39 -11.55 -5.40
CA PRO A 39 9.86 -12.74 -6.05
C PRO A 39 8.66 -13.33 -5.29
N LEU A 40 7.61 -13.75 -6.01
CA LEU A 40 6.39 -14.34 -5.43
C LEU A 40 6.71 -15.49 -4.47
N GLU A 41 7.54 -16.44 -4.90
CA GLU A 41 7.90 -17.62 -4.12
C GLU A 41 8.60 -17.27 -2.79
N ASP A 42 9.40 -16.21 -2.78
CA ASP A 42 10.08 -15.74 -1.56
C ASP A 42 9.09 -15.11 -0.57
N ILE A 43 8.07 -14.42 -1.09
CA ILE A 43 6.98 -13.83 -0.29
C ILE A 43 6.14 -14.96 0.31
N ILE A 44 5.70 -15.91 -0.51
CA ILE A 44 4.91 -17.07 -0.06
C ILE A 44 5.67 -17.85 1.01
N LYS A 45 6.93 -18.20 0.76
CA LYS A 45 7.75 -18.95 1.74
C LYS A 45 7.86 -18.23 3.10
N LYS A 46 7.92 -16.90 3.10
CA LYS A 46 7.97 -16.10 4.34
C LYS A 46 6.61 -16.01 5.02
N ALA A 47 5.54 -15.95 4.26
CA ALA A 47 4.18 -15.93 4.78
C ALA A 47 3.79 -17.29 5.38
N GLU A 48 4.11 -18.39 4.71
CA GLU A 48 3.84 -19.77 5.16
C GLU A 48 4.61 -20.16 6.44
N GLY A 49 5.76 -19.52 6.68
CA GLY A 49 6.56 -19.72 7.89
C GLY A 49 5.92 -19.13 9.17
N GLY A 50 4.84 -18.36 9.05
CA GLY A 50 4.13 -17.71 10.16
C GLY A 50 2.61 -17.80 10.05
N TRP A 51 1.90 -17.20 11.01
CA TRP A 51 0.43 -17.05 10.96
C TRP A 51 0.02 -15.80 10.16
N ILE A 52 0.59 -15.65 8.97
CA ILE A 52 0.36 -14.47 8.13
C ILE A 52 -0.88 -14.71 7.25
N HIS A 53 -1.84 -13.79 7.34
CA HIS A 53 -3.05 -13.80 6.49
C HIS A 53 -3.11 -12.60 5.54
N HIS A 54 -2.26 -11.62 5.75
CA HIS A 54 -2.22 -10.38 4.98
C HIS A 54 -0.80 -10.08 4.49
N ILE A 55 -0.68 -9.68 3.23
CA ILE A 55 0.56 -9.23 2.61
C ILE A 55 0.40 -7.75 2.26
N TYR A 56 1.27 -6.91 2.82
CA TYR A 56 1.32 -5.48 2.50
C TYR A 56 2.46 -5.24 1.52
N LEU A 57 2.10 -5.03 0.26
CA LEU A 57 3.03 -4.68 -0.82
C LEU A 57 3.20 -3.15 -0.89
N GLY A 58 4.37 -2.69 -1.34
CA GLY A 58 4.65 -1.26 -1.47
C GLY A 58 5.12 -0.59 -0.18
N ALA A 59 5.40 -1.37 0.87
CA ALA A 59 5.87 -0.87 2.16
C ALA A 59 7.05 0.09 2.01
N ASN A 60 7.10 1.13 2.87
CA ASN A 60 8.08 2.22 2.79
C ASN A 60 8.06 2.99 1.46
N GLN A 61 6.88 3.13 0.83
CA GLN A 61 6.68 3.84 -0.46
C GLN A 61 7.52 3.24 -1.58
N SER A 62 7.58 1.91 -1.63
CA SER A 62 8.49 1.18 -2.49
C SER A 62 7.88 0.76 -3.83
N PHE A 63 6.56 0.88 -4.01
CA PHE A 63 5.91 0.59 -5.29
C PHE A 63 6.29 1.64 -6.34
N GLN A 64 6.90 1.16 -7.42
CA GLN A 64 7.28 1.98 -8.57
C GLN A 64 7.17 1.14 -9.85
N VAL A 65 6.65 1.78 -10.89
CA VAL A 65 6.63 1.29 -12.28
C VAL A 65 6.95 2.47 -13.22
N ASP A 66 7.48 2.18 -14.39
CA ASP A 66 7.70 3.16 -15.45
C ASP A 66 6.40 3.38 -16.24
N LEU A 67 5.79 4.53 -15.98
CA LEU A 67 4.55 4.95 -16.62
C LEU A 67 4.71 5.35 -18.10
N LEU A 68 5.93 5.63 -18.57
CA LEU A 68 6.17 6.12 -19.93
C LEU A 68 6.26 5.00 -20.96
N GLN A 69 6.72 3.83 -20.53
CA GLN A 69 7.08 2.75 -21.44
C GLN A 69 6.15 1.53 -21.34
N ASN A 70 5.18 1.56 -20.43
CA ASN A 70 4.22 0.48 -20.14
C ASN A 70 4.87 -0.91 -20.30
N HIS A 71 6.01 -1.10 -19.63
CA HIS A 71 6.90 -2.22 -19.87
C HIS A 71 6.16 -3.54 -19.62
N PRO A 72 6.01 -4.41 -20.64
CA PRO A 72 5.34 -5.69 -20.46
C PRO A 72 5.98 -6.55 -19.35
N GLY A 73 7.28 -6.35 -19.11
CA GLY A 73 8.00 -7.02 -18.02
C GLY A 73 7.57 -6.56 -16.62
N GLU A 74 7.24 -5.28 -16.43
CA GLU A 74 6.78 -4.77 -15.13
C GLU A 74 5.33 -5.19 -14.84
N ILE A 75 4.47 -5.13 -15.86
CA ILE A 75 3.10 -5.67 -15.80
C ILE A 75 3.15 -7.13 -15.40
N LYS A 76 3.91 -7.95 -16.13
CA LYS A 76 4.04 -9.38 -15.82
C LYS A 76 4.55 -9.59 -14.40
N LYS A 77 5.60 -8.86 -14.00
CA LYS A 77 6.21 -9.01 -12.68
C LYS A 77 5.24 -8.73 -11.54
N TRP A 78 4.51 -7.61 -11.59
CA TRP A 78 3.57 -7.25 -10.54
C TRP A 78 2.29 -8.09 -10.60
N ASN A 79 1.83 -8.49 -11.79
CA ASN A 79 0.71 -9.43 -11.92
C ASN A 79 1.06 -10.77 -11.30
N ASP A 80 2.24 -11.33 -11.61
CA ASP A 80 2.71 -12.59 -11.02
C ASP A 80 2.71 -12.49 -9.48
N ILE A 81 3.13 -11.34 -8.91
CA ILE A 81 3.12 -11.14 -7.46
C ILE A 81 1.70 -10.97 -6.90
N VAL A 82 0.95 -9.98 -7.36
CA VAL A 82 -0.34 -9.59 -6.78
C VAL A 82 -1.37 -10.70 -6.99
N ILE A 83 -1.54 -11.16 -8.23
CA ILE A 83 -2.51 -12.21 -8.55
C ILE A 83 -2.08 -13.53 -7.93
N GLY A 84 -0.79 -13.87 -7.98
CA GLY A 84 -0.29 -15.11 -7.36
C GLY A 84 -0.55 -15.20 -5.86
N LEU A 85 -0.49 -14.07 -5.13
CA LEU A 85 -0.84 -14.00 -3.72
C LEU A 85 -2.35 -14.08 -3.49
N LEU A 86 -3.15 -13.40 -4.31
CA LEU A 86 -4.61 -13.44 -4.23
C LEU A 86 -5.16 -14.85 -4.52
N GLU A 87 -4.60 -15.56 -5.51
CA GLU A 87 -4.91 -16.97 -5.83
C GLU A 87 -4.48 -17.95 -4.72
N LYS A 88 -3.59 -17.52 -3.83
CA LYS A 88 -3.18 -18.24 -2.62
C LYS A 88 -4.00 -17.84 -1.39
N ASP A 89 -5.14 -17.18 -1.60
CA ASP A 89 -6.11 -16.82 -0.57
C ASP A 89 -5.65 -15.74 0.44
N TYR A 90 -4.52 -15.07 0.20
CA TYR A 90 -4.07 -13.97 1.06
C TYR A 90 -4.93 -12.72 0.88
N TRP A 91 -5.08 -11.94 1.95
CA TRP A 91 -5.38 -10.51 1.81
C TRP A 91 -4.15 -9.79 1.26
N VAL A 92 -4.34 -8.92 0.28
CA VAL A 92 -3.24 -8.20 -0.35
C VAL A 92 -3.56 -6.71 -0.38
N THR A 93 -2.81 -5.94 0.39
CA THR A 93 -2.76 -4.48 0.24
C THR A 93 -1.64 -4.12 -0.71
N LEU A 94 -1.91 -3.20 -1.64
CA LEU A 94 -0.87 -2.53 -2.41
C LEU A 94 -0.93 -1.02 -2.12
N ASP A 95 0.09 -0.50 -1.42
CA ASP A 95 0.30 0.94 -1.20
C ASP A 95 1.03 1.56 -2.39
N TYR A 96 0.35 2.47 -3.09
CA TYR A 96 0.87 3.13 -4.27
C TYR A 96 0.50 4.61 -4.32
N ASP A 97 1.42 5.43 -4.81
CA ASP A 97 1.15 6.85 -5.08
C ASP A 97 0.03 7.01 -6.13
N ILE A 98 -0.85 7.99 -5.94
CA ILE A 98 -1.99 8.29 -6.83
C ILE A 98 -1.62 8.35 -8.31
N LYS A 99 -0.39 8.75 -8.67
CA LYS A 99 0.08 8.78 -10.06
C LYS A 99 0.06 7.42 -10.76
N TYR A 100 0.07 6.33 -9.99
CA TYR A 100 0.01 4.95 -10.50
C TYR A 100 -1.41 4.40 -10.60
N HIS A 101 -2.43 5.12 -10.13
CA HIS A 101 -3.79 4.60 -10.03
C HIS A 101 -4.36 4.10 -11.36
N GLY A 102 -4.14 4.85 -12.45
CA GLY A 102 -4.55 4.42 -13.79
C GLY A 102 -3.88 3.13 -14.25
N TRP A 103 -2.62 2.90 -13.88
CA TRP A 103 -1.91 1.65 -14.17
C TRP A 103 -2.49 0.49 -13.37
N ILE A 104 -2.78 0.69 -12.08
CA ILE A 104 -3.39 -0.33 -11.22
C ILE A 104 -4.75 -0.78 -11.74
N LEU A 105 -5.61 0.15 -12.19
CA LEU A 105 -6.92 -0.19 -12.74
C LEU A 105 -6.85 -1.04 -14.02
N GLN A 106 -5.74 -1.01 -14.77
CA GLN A 106 -5.57 -1.81 -15.98
C GLN A 106 -5.21 -3.27 -15.71
N ASN A 107 -4.88 -3.62 -14.47
CA ASN A 107 -4.39 -4.97 -14.11
C ASN A 107 -5.44 -5.83 -13.39
N GLU A 108 -6.71 -5.41 -13.36
CA GLU A 108 -7.85 -6.21 -12.85
C GLU A 108 -7.73 -6.63 -11.37
N TYR A 109 -6.77 -6.08 -10.61
CA TYR A 109 -6.57 -6.45 -9.20
C TYR A 109 -7.83 -6.18 -8.34
N ASN A 110 -8.58 -5.12 -8.67
CA ASN A 110 -9.78 -4.74 -7.92
C ASN A 110 -10.98 -5.68 -8.17
N ASP A 111 -10.87 -6.66 -9.07
CA ASP A 111 -11.88 -7.70 -9.26
C ASP A 111 -11.81 -8.79 -8.17
N TYR A 112 -10.70 -8.83 -7.41
CA TYR A 112 -10.50 -9.77 -6.31
C TYR A 112 -10.97 -9.16 -4.97
N GLU A 113 -11.85 -9.87 -4.27
CA GLU A 113 -12.47 -9.40 -3.01
C GLU A 113 -11.46 -9.11 -1.87
N ARG A 114 -10.28 -9.74 -1.92
CA ARG A 114 -9.22 -9.60 -0.89
C ARG A 114 -8.12 -8.62 -1.28
N PHE A 115 -8.28 -7.93 -2.40
CA PHE A 115 -7.36 -6.88 -2.82
C PHE A 115 -7.76 -5.54 -2.22
N ILE A 116 -6.79 -4.83 -1.64
CA ILE A 116 -6.97 -3.51 -1.05
C ILE A 116 -6.09 -2.53 -1.82
N SER A 117 -6.73 -1.65 -2.61
CA SER A 117 -6.08 -0.48 -3.21
C SER A 117 -5.82 0.59 -2.15
N GLN A 118 -4.60 0.66 -1.62
CA GLN A 118 -4.18 1.71 -0.69
C GLN A 118 -3.62 2.90 -1.49
N ILE A 119 -4.51 3.79 -1.91
CA ILE A 119 -4.16 4.94 -2.76
C ILE A 119 -3.54 6.05 -1.90
N SER A 120 -2.23 6.24 -2.06
CA SER A 120 -1.44 7.20 -1.30
C SER A 120 -1.50 8.60 -1.92
N ILE A 121 -2.10 9.55 -1.19
CA ILE A 121 -2.12 10.99 -1.55
C ILE A 121 -1.25 11.75 -0.55
N LYS A 122 -0.19 12.41 -1.03
CA LYS A 122 0.73 13.17 -0.16
C LYS A 122 0.28 14.62 -0.04
N LEU A 123 -0.24 14.99 1.13
CA LEU A 123 -0.62 16.36 1.48
C LEU A 123 0.11 16.82 2.76
N PRO A 124 1.38 17.25 2.64
CA PRO A 124 2.17 17.68 3.80
C PRO A 124 1.55 18.92 4.47
N SER A 125 1.69 19.02 5.80
CA SER A 125 1.21 20.15 6.59
C SER A 125 -0.30 20.41 6.48
N ILE A 126 -1.11 19.34 6.38
CA ILE A 126 -2.58 19.40 6.31
C ILE A 126 -3.23 20.22 7.44
N ASP A 127 -2.56 20.36 8.59
CA ASP A 127 -3.03 21.17 9.73
C ASP A 127 -2.95 22.69 9.51
N GLN A 128 -2.21 23.17 8.50
CA GLN A 128 -2.14 24.59 8.17
C GLN A 128 -3.32 25.07 7.31
N LEU A 129 -4.12 24.13 6.80
CA LEU A 129 -5.28 24.44 5.97
C LEU A 129 -6.42 24.99 6.83
N ASN A 130 -7.04 26.06 6.36
CA ASN A 130 -8.16 26.68 7.06
C ASN A 130 -9.44 25.84 6.94
N TYR A 131 -10.48 26.25 7.66
CA TYR A 131 -11.77 25.57 7.70
C TYR A 131 -12.44 25.39 6.32
N ASN A 132 -12.13 26.26 5.35
CA ASN A 132 -12.77 26.27 4.04
C ASN A 132 -12.04 25.39 3.00
N ALA A 133 -10.94 24.72 3.39
CA ALA A 133 -10.15 23.93 2.46
C ALA A 133 -10.86 22.63 2.08
N CYS A 134 -10.86 22.32 0.78
CA CYS A 134 -11.50 21.13 0.22
C CYS A 134 -10.51 20.30 -0.61
N ILE A 135 -10.69 18.98 -0.61
CA ILE A 135 -10.10 18.04 -1.57
C ILE A 135 -11.12 17.82 -2.69
N LYS A 136 -10.66 17.91 -3.92
CA LYS A 136 -11.42 17.54 -5.11
C LYS A 136 -10.93 16.20 -5.64
N ILE A 137 -11.85 15.24 -5.80
CA ILE A 137 -11.64 14.04 -6.59
C ILE A 137 -12.24 14.35 -7.96
N ASP A 138 -11.37 14.54 -8.94
CA ASP A 138 -11.72 15.04 -10.26
C ASP A 138 -11.70 13.93 -11.30
N ASP A 139 -12.23 14.23 -12.48
CA ASP A 139 -11.98 13.43 -13.67
C ASP A 139 -10.59 13.76 -14.26
N LYS A 140 -9.99 12.83 -15.00
CA LYS A 140 -8.71 13.05 -15.68
C LYS A 140 -8.79 14.09 -16.80
N ASP A 141 -9.98 14.23 -17.38
CA ASP A 141 -10.36 15.22 -18.39
C ASP A 141 -11.89 15.37 -18.39
N PHE A 142 -12.46 16.31 -19.13
CA PHE A 142 -13.90 16.56 -19.16
C PHE A 142 -14.70 15.32 -19.62
N ASN A 143 -15.48 14.73 -18.69
CA ASN A 143 -16.35 13.57 -18.94
C ASN A 143 -15.59 12.39 -19.59
N ALA A 144 -14.42 12.07 -19.06
CA ALA A 144 -13.47 11.12 -19.63
C ALA A 144 -13.38 9.79 -18.87
N SER A 145 -13.52 9.79 -17.55
CA SER A 145 -13.44 8.56 -16.73
C SER A 145 -14.36 8.54 -15.51
N ASN A 146 -14.79 9.70 -15.03
CA ASN A 146 -15.70 9.81 -13.90
C ASN A 146 -17.02 10.47 -14.34
N PRO A 147 -18.16 10.13 -13.72
CA PRO A 147 -19.45 10.77 -14.03
C PRO A 147 -19.54 12.23 -13.54
N GLY A 148 -18.54 12.70 -12.80
CA GLY A 148 -18.50 14.02 -12.19
C GLY A 148 -17.34 14.16 -11.23
N VAL A 149 -17.48 15.08 -10.28
CA VAL A 149 -16.44 15.42 -9.30
C VAL A 149 -17.00 15.29 -7.88
N TRP A 150 -16.18 14.82 -6.95
CA TRP A 150 -16.51 14.82 -5.53
C TRP A 150 -15.68 15.88 -4.81
N ILE A 151 -16.34 16.66 -3.95
CA ILE A 151 -15.70 17.69 -3.13
C ILE A 151 -15.87 17.29 -1.67
N HIS A 152 -14.76 17.14 -0.96
CA HIS A 152 -14.71 16.80 0.45
C HIS A 152 -14.06 17.92 1.23
N GLN A 153 -14.70 18.39 2.30
CA GLN A 153 -14.04 19.32 3.21
C GLN A 153 -12.93 18.57 3.96
N ILE A 154 -11.76 19.21 4.11
CA ILE A 154 -10.59 18.55 4.69
C ILE A 154 -10.84 18.12 6.13
N HIS A 155 -11.65 18.87 6.88
CA HIS A 155 -11.99 18.52 8.26
C HIS A 155 -12.73 17.18 8.37
N ASP A 156 -13.50 16.77 7.35
CA ASP A 156 -14.26 15.51 7.35
C ASP A 156 -13.33 14.30 7.18
N LEU A 157 -12.16 14.54 6.57
CA LEU A 157 -11.14 13.53 6.34
C LEU A 157 -10.19 13.34 7.54
N LYS A 158 -10.29 14.20 8.57
CA LYS A 158 -9.42 14.20 9.76
C LYS A 158 -10.09 13.56 10.99
N ASP A 159 -11.07 12.68 10.78
CA ASP A 159 -11.70 11.94 11.87
C ASP A 159 -10.66 11.12 12.65
N ARG A 160 -10.67 11.26 13.99
CA ARG A 160 -9.71 10.59 14.88
C ARG A 160 -9.77 9.07 14.79
N SER A 161 -10.92 8.48 14.49
CA SER A 161 -11.09 7.04 14.31
C SER A 161 -10.39 6.50 13.05
N LYS A 162 -10.03 7.39 12.12
CA LYS A 162 -9.31 7.07 10.87
C LYS A 162 -7.82 7.40 10.92
N PHE A 163 -7.36 7.99 12.03
CA PHE A 163 -5.97 8.39 12.22
C PHE A 163 -5.15 7.24 12.82
N THR A 164 -3.95 7.04 12.27
CA THR A 164 -2.91 6.15 12.83
C THR A 164 -1.71 7.00 13.19
N ASN A 165 -1.27 6.92 14.45
CA ASN A 165 -0.14 7.71 14.92
C ASN A 165 1.19 7.06 14.51
N TRP A 166 2.24 7.85 14.29
CA TRP A 166 3.57 7.33 13.96
C TRP A 166 4.12 6.34 15.00
N SER A 167 3.80 6.51 16.28
CA SER A 167 4.20 5.58 17.34
C SER A 167 3.64 4.17 17.19
N GLU A 168 2.58 3.98 16.40
CA GLU A 168 2.04 2.64 16.10
C GLU A 168 2.95 1.84 15.17
N TYR A 169 3.87 2.48 14.42
CA TYR A 169 4.77 1.83 13.46
C TYR A 169 6.12 1.38 14.06
N GLU A 170 6.35 1.53 15.36
CA GLU A 170 7.66 1.29 16.00
C GLU A 170 7.88 -0.16 16.47
N ASN A 171 6.85 -1.02 16.40
CA ASN A 171 6.86 -2.36 17.00
C ASN A 171 7.01 -3.50 15.98
N ASP A 172 7.60 -3.25 14.81
CA ASP A 172 7.76 -4.26 13.77
C ASP A 172 9.01 -5.13 13.97
N ASP A 173 8.89 -6.41 13.61
CA ASP A 173 9.96 -7.41 13.65
C ASP A 173 10.59 -7.59 12.26
N PRO A 174 11.88 -7.26 12.05
CA PRO A 174 12.53 -7.49 10.78
C PRO A 174 12.77 -9.00 10.57
N ILE A 175 12.54 -9.48 9.35
CA ILE A 175 12.93 -10.86 8.99
C ILE A 175 14.40 -10.82 8.57
N GLU A 176 15.27 -11.51 9.32
CA GLU A 176 16.66 -11.68 8.91
C GLU A 176 16.73 -12.48 7.61
N VAL A 177 17.53 -11.98 6.66
CA VAL A 177 17.86 -12.72 5.45
C VAL A 177 19.09 -13.55 5.79
N ASP A 178 18.98 -14.87 5.78
CA ASP A 178 20.15 -15.76 5.84
C ASP A 178 21.16 -15.28 4.77
N LYS A 179 22.39 -14.99 5.22
CA LYS A 179 23.49 -14.49 4.37
C LYS A 179 24.08 -15.59 3.50
#